data_AF-A0A2K8KPJ7-F1
#
_entry.id   AF-A0A2K8KPJ7-F1
#
_cell.length_a   1.000
_cell.length_b   1.000
_cell.length_c   1.000
_cell.angle_alpha   90.00
_cell.angle_beta   90.00
_cell.angle_gamma   90.00
#
_symmetry.space_group_name_H-M   'P 1'
#
loop_
_entity.id
_entity.type
_entity.pdbx_description
1 polymer ?
#
loop_
_entity_poly.entity_id
_entity_poly.type
_entity_poly.pdbx_seq_one_letter_code
_entity_poly.pdbx_strand_id
1 'polypeptide(L)'
;MSVDEHPALDASLDPSDPQSDPQSPQTDSAEAAMLTPLEARILGALMEKQLTTPDLYPLSLNSLVLACNQKTSREPLMKLENGAVQRCLYQLQDKNLIEFDYGARADKYKQLFTRVLHLDPGEHALFCLLLLRGPQTLNELLSRSRRLYEFAGETELTELLEGHLTKLKPMLLRIAPQAGQREERYSHLLCGQPDLSQFQNEATQGGADSSSLKARVEVLEQQVAWLMAQLPAQSDSD
;
A
#
# COMPACT_ATOMS: atom_id res chain seq x y z
N MET A 1 -82.84 -31.30 -26.57
CA MET A 1 -81.93 -32.20 -27.30
C MET A 1 -80.63 -32.17 -26.53
N SER A 2 -80.48 -33.08 -25.58
CA SER A 2 -79.77 -34.37 -25.75
C SER A 2 -78.26 -34.12 -25.64
N VAL A 3 -77.63 -34.42 -24.48
CA VAL A 3 -76.92 -35.69 -24.16
C VAL A 3 -75.96 -36.09 -25.29
N ASP A 4 -74.69 -36.39 -25.12
CA ASP A 4 -73.79 -36.91 -24.07
C ASP A 4 -72.37 -36.39 -24.47
N GLU A 5 -71.29 -36.33 -23.67
CA GLU A 5 -70.47 -37.49 -23.29
C GLU A 5 -69.32 -36.97 -22.38
N HIS A 6 -69.21 -37.52 -21.17
CA HIS A 6 -67.95 -37.65 -20.39
C HIS A 6 -67.37 -39.07 -20.68
N PRO A 7 -66.15 -39.53 -20.27
CA PRO A 7 -65.19 -38.99 -19.28
C PRO A 7 -63.65 -39.24 -19.55
N ALA A 8 -62.83 -38.76 -18.59
CA ALA A 8 -61.58 -39.33 -18.04
C ALA A 8 -60.29 -39.45 -18.88
N LEU A 9 -59.19 -38.84 -18.37
CA LEU A 9 -57.97 -39.56 -17.91
C LEU A 9 -56.92 -38.57 -17.34
N ASP A 10 -56.84 -38.57 -16.01
CA ASP A 10 -55.65 -38.63 -15.15
C ASP A 10 -54.31 -37.97 -15.59
N ALA A 11 -53.87 -36.97 -14.83
CA ALA A 11 -52.44 -36.74 -14.57
C ALA A 11 -52.29 -35.87 -13.32
N SER A 12 -51.95 -36.55 -12.22
CA SER A 12 -51.50 -36.01 -10.96
C SER A 12 -50.09 -35.40 -11.05
N LEU A 13 -49.73 -34.62 -10.03
CA LEU A 13 -48.37 -34.24 -9.55
C LEU A 13 -47.73 -32.92 -10.04
N ASP A 14 -47.71 -32.00 -9.07
CA ASP A 14 -46.65 -31.11 -8.60
C ASP A 14 -45.86 -30.20 -9.57
N PRO A 15 -45.81 -28.88 -9.27
CA PRO A 15 -44.82 -27.98 -9.82
C PRO A 15 -43.48 -28.18 -9.08
N SER A 16 -42.54 -28.88 -9.72
CA SER A 16 -41.16 -28.96 -9.24
C SER A 16 -40.44 -27.62 -9.43
N ASP A 17 -40.26 -26.94 -8.29
CA ASP A 17 -38.94 -26.54 -7.75
C ASP A 17 -38.18 -25.32 -8.35
N PRO A 18 -37.19 -24.76 -7.63
CA PRO A 18 -37.36 -23.47 -6.96
C PRO A 18 -36.19 -22.48 -7.20
N GLN A 19 -36.23 -21.33 -6.52
CA GLN A 19 -35.11 -20.43 -6.23
C GLN A 19 -34.45 -19.66 -7.38
N SER A 20 -34.67 -18.34 -7.39
CA SER A 20 -33.67 -17.37 -7.83
C SER A 20 -33.81 -16.06 -7.05
N ASP A 21 -33.57 -16.13 -5.74
CA ASP A 21 -32.81 -15.07 -5.07
C ASP A 21 -31.34 -15.51 -5.12
N PRO A 22 -30.44 -14.65 -5.60
CA PRO A 22 -29.93 -13.64 -4.69
C PRO A 22 -29.88 -12.25 -5.35
N GLN A 23 -30.71 -11.33 -4.87
CA GLN A 23 -30.27 -9.94 -4.76
C GLN A 23 -29.16 -9.88 -3.72
N SER A 24 -27.94 -10.08 -4.20
CA SER A 24 -26.75 -9.58 -3.51
C SER A 24 -27.00 -8.11 -3.17
N PRO A 25 -26.90 -7.69 -1.90
CA PRO A 25 -26.79 -6.28 -1.61
C PRO A 25 -25.52 -5.81 -2.30
N GLN A 26 -25.67 -5.03 -3.37
CA GLN A 26 -24.57 -4.24 -3.89
C GLN A 26 -24.12 -3.37 -2.73
N THR A 27 -22.94 -3.69 -2.20
CA THR A 27 -22.31 -2.94 -1.12
C THR A 27 -22.21 -1.50 -1.56
N ASP A 28 -23.10 -0.71 -1.01
CA ASP A 28 -23.21 0.71 -1.24
C ASP A 28 -21.93 1.38 -0.71
N SER A 29 -21.38 2.29 -1.52
CA SER A 29 -20.37 3.28 -1.14
C SER A 29 -18.94 2.80 -0.85
N ALA A 30 -18.20 2.47 -1.92
CA ALA A 30 -16.78 2.80 -1.95
C ALA A 30 -16.66 4.34 -1.89
N GLU A 31 -16.19 4.89 -0.76
CA GLU A 31 -15.80 6.30 -0.67
C GLU A 31 -14.98 6.68 -1.93
N ALA A 32 -15.43 7.70 -2.65
CA ALA A 32 -14.85 8.09 -3.93
C ALA A 32 -13.34 8.34 -3.78
N ALA A 33 -12.53 7.41 -4.29
CA ALA A 33 -11.08 7.50 -4.26
C ALA A 33 -10.62 8.79 -4.92
N MET A 34 -9.81 9.58 -4.21
CA MET A 34 -9.29 10.85 -4.72
C MET A 34 -8.26 10.62 -5.83
N LEU A 35 -7.46 9.56 -5.70
CA LEU A 35 -6.34 9.23 -6.57
C LEU A 35 -6.42 7.79 -7.08
N THR A 36 -5.98 7.58 -8.31
CA THR A 36 -5.63 6.23 -8.81
C THR A 36 -4.22 5.84 -8.32
N PRO A 37 -3.84 4.54 -8.34
CA PRO A 37 -2.50 4.11 -7.96
C PRO A 37 -1.38 4.74 -8.81
N LEU A 38 -1.65 5.01 -10.09
CA LEU A 38 -0.68 5.63 -11.00
C LEU A 38 -0.54 7.13 -10.68
N GLU A 39 -1.66 7.82 -10.41
CA GLU A 39 -1.66 9.20 -9.94
C GLU A 39 -0.89 9.36 -8.61
N ALA A 40 -1.14 8.45 -7.66
CA ALA A 40 -0.45 8.40 -6.37
C ALA A 40 1.06 8.22 -6.54
N ARG A 41 1.49 7.34 -7.46
CA ARG A 41 2.92 7.14 -7.77
C ARG A 41 3.57 8.42 -8.30
N ILE A 42 2.90 9.10 -9.24
CA ILE A 42 3.42 10.33 -9.84
C ILE A 42 3.51 11.46 -8.81
N LEU A 43 2.45 11.67 -8.03
CA LEU A 43 2.43 12.66 -6.96
C LEU A 43 3.50 12.37 -5.91
N GLY A 44 3.59 11.13 -5.44
CA GLY A 44 4.61 10.71 -4.49
C GLY A 44 6.03 10.96 -5.01
N ALA A 45 6.29 10.70 -6.30
CA ALA A 45 7.60 10.96 -6.90
C ALA A 45 7.93 12.46 -6.98
N LEU A 46 6.95 13.32 -7.30
CA LEU A 46 7.13 14.77 -7.27
C LEU A 46 7.37 15.28 -5.84
N MET A 47 6.57 14.81 -4.88
CA MET A 47 6.70 15.15 -3.46
C MET A 47 8.07 14.77 -2.90
N GLU A 48 8.56 13.56 -3.21
CA GLU A 48 9.87 13.08 -2.78
C GLU A 48 10.99 13.95 -3.36
N LYS A 49 10.91 14.26 -4.66
CA LYS A 49 11.98 14.98 -5.36
C LYS A 49 12.01 16.47 -5.01
N GLN A 50 10.87 17.05 -4.64
CA GLN A 50 10.83 18.39 -4.08
C GLN A 50 11.61 18.49 -2.76
N LEU A 51 11.50 17.48 -1.89
CA LEU A 51 12.20 17.46 -0.60
C LEU A 51 13.67 17.05 -0.73
N THR A 52 13.95 16.01 -1.50
CA THR A 52 15.29 15.38 -1.54
C THR A 52 16.22 15.98 -2.59
N THR A 53 15.68 16.59 -3.63
CA THR A 53 16.46 17.14 -4.76
C THR A 53 15.87 18.47 -5.25
N PRO A 54 15.83 19.52 -4.40
CA PRO A 54 15.21 20.80 -4.73
C PRO A 54 15.86 21.46 -5.95
N ASP A 55 17.17 21.28 -6.16
CA ASP A 55 17.90 21.84 -7.31
C ASP A 55 17.42 21.30 -8.67
N LEU A 56 16.87 20.08 -8.67
CA LEU A 56 16.35 19.43 -9.87
C LEU A 56 14.83 19.64 -10.05
N TYR A 57 14.17 20.21 -9.06
CA TYR A 57 12.73 20.46 -9.05
C TYR A 57 12.43 21.88 -9.56
N PRO A 58 11.38 22.10 -10.39
CA PRO A 58 10.39 21.13 -10.86
C PRO A 58 10.91 20.16 -11.93
N LEU A 59 10.31 18.98 -11.98
CA LEU A 59 10.79 17.88 -12.83
C LEU A 59 10.28 17.99 -14.26
N SER A 60 11.11 17.59 -15.23
CA SER A 60 10.66 17.28 -16.61
C SER A 60 9.95 15.93 -16.69
N LEU A 61 9.25 15.65 -17.80
CA LEU A 61 8.55 14.37 -18.02
C LEU A 61 9.51 13.18 -17.88
N ASN A 62 10.67 13.23 -18.53
CA ASN A 62 11.66 12.17 -18.48
C ASN A 62 12.20 11.94 -17.06
N SER A 63 12.51 13.02 -16.34
CA SER A 63 12.98 12.95 -14.95
C SER A 63 11.92 12.33 -14.04
N LEU A 64 10.65 12.66 -14.25
CA LEU A 64 9.54 12.12 -13.48
C LEU A 64 9.32 10.63 -13.76
N VAL A 65 9.39 10.18 -15.02
CA VAL A 65 9.28 8.76 -15.37
C VAL A 65 10.40 7.95 -14.71
N LEU A 66 11.63 8.47 -14.75
CA LEU A 66 12.76 7.86 -14.05
C LEU A 66 12.52 7.78 -12.54
N ALA A 67 11.94 8.82 -11.94
CA ALA A 67 11.59 8.83 -10.52
C ALA A 67 10.46 7.83 -10.18
N CYS A 68 9.46 7.66 -11.03
CA CYS A 68 8.37 6.69 -10.81
C CYS A 68 8.86 5.23 -10.89
N ASN A 69 9.86 4.98 -11.75
CA ASN A 69 10.39 3.64 -12.05
C ASN A 69 11.67 3.30 -11.26
N GLN A 70 11.98 4.04 -10.18
CA GLN A 70 13.15 3.74 -9.34
C GLN A 70 13.04 2.34 -8.73
N LYS A 71 14.18 1.63 -8.66
CA LYS A 71 14.26 0.28 -8.07
C LYS A 71 14.25 0.29 -6.54
N THR A 72 14.47 1.46 -5.95
CA THR A 72 14.51 1.65 -4.51
C THR A 72 13.40 2.61 -4.12
N SER A 73 12.91 2.48 -2.89
CA SER A 73 11.87 3.34 -2.35
C SER A 73 10.54 3.32 -3.11
N ARG A 74 10.24 2.22 -3.80
CA ARG A 74 9.01 2.03 -4.58
C ARG A 74 8.43 0.65 -4.32
N GLU A 75 7.24 0.61 -3.75
CA GLU A 75 6.46 -0.61 -3.56
C GLU A 75 5.02 -0.32 -4.02
N PRO A 76 4.51 -1.02 -5.05
CA PRO A 76 5.21 -1.98 -5.92
C PRO A 76 6.15 -1.30 -6.93
N LEU A 77 7.12 -2.06 -7.45
CA LEU A 77 7.94 -1.62 -8.57
C LEU A 77 7.07 -1.47 -9.82
N MET A 78 7.22 -0.35 -10.52
CA MET A 78 6.48 -0.05 -11.75
C MET A 78 7.44 0.16 -12.92
N LYS A 79 6.91 -0.01 -14.14
CA LYS A 79 7.57 0.33 -15.40
C LYS A 79 6.62 1.18 -16.24
N LEU A 80 6.52 2.45 -15.87
CA LEU A 80 5.66 3.41 -16.54
C LEU A 80 6.33 3.94 -17.81
N GLU A 81 5.54 4.11 -18.86
CA GLU A 81 5.96 4.73 -20.10
C GLU A 81 5.62 6.23 -20.11
N ASN A 82 6.37 7.02 -20.88
CA ASN A 82 6.17 8.47 -21.00
C ASN A 82 4.72 8.85 -21.33
N GLY A 83 4.08 8.15 -22.27
CA GLY A 83 2.71 8.45 -22.68
C GLY A 83 1.66 8.21 -21.58
N ALA A 84 1.87 7.18 -20.74
CA ALA A 84 0.98 6.90 -19.60
C ALA A 84 1.13 7.98 -18.52
N VAL A 85 2.37 8.35 -18.20
CA VAL A 85 2.66 9.41 -17.22
C VAL A 85 2.10 10.75 -17.70
N GLN A 86 2.27 11.09 -18.98
CA GLN A 86 1.79 12.35 -19.52
C GLN A 86 0.26 12.47 -19.48
N ARG A 87 -0.48 11.41 -19.84
CA ARG A 87 -1.96 11.40 -19.70
C ARG A 87 -2.39 11.60 -18.25
N CYS A 88 -1.69 10.94 -17.32
CA CYS A 88 -1.99 11.07 -15.90
C CYS A 88 -1.68 12.46 -15.35
N LEU A 89 -0.64 13.15 -15.86
CA LEU A 89 -0.35 14.52 -15.47
C LEU A 89 -1.51 15.46 -15.82
N TYR A 90 -2.10 15.33 -17.02
CA TYR A 90 -3.28 16.13 -17.36
C TYR A 90 -4.47 15.84 -16.42
N GLN A 91 -4.72 14.58 -16.06
CA GLN A 91 -5.77 14.23 -15.09
C GLN A 91 -5.51 14.84 -13.70
N LEU A 92 -4.25 14.85 -13.25
CA LEU A 92 -3.84 15.48 -12.00
C LEU A 92 -3.97 17.02 -12.05
N GLN A 93 -3.74 17.63 -13.21
CA GLN A 93 -3.90 19.06 -13.44
C GLN A 93 -5.38 19.45 -13.36
N ASP A 94 -6.27 18.65 -13.95
CA ASP A 94 -7.74 18.85 -13.88
C ASP A 94 -8.23 18.77 -12.42
N LYS A 95 -7.58 17.94 -11.59
CA LYS A 95 -7.83 17.85 -10.13
C LYS A 95 -7.16 18.97 -9.32
N ASN A 96 -6.44 19.90 -9.94
CA ASN A 96 -5.64 20.95 -9.30
C ASN A 96 -4.55 20.45 -8.34
N LEU A 97 -4.07 19.21 -8.54
CA LEU A 97 -3.04 18.61 -7.67
C LEU A 97 -1.62 18.82 -8.18
N ILE A 98 -1.47 19.27 -9.42
CA ILE A 98 -0.20 19.66 -10.01
C ILE A 98 -0.34 20.92 -10.86
N GLU A 99 0.79 21.58 -11.12
CA GLU A 99 0.90 22.75 -11.98
C GLU A 99 1.93 22.50 -13.08
N PHE A 100 1.60 22.94 -14.30
CA PHE A 100 2.48 22.87 -15.46
C PHE A 100 3.22 24.20 -15.58
N ASP A 101 4.54 24.12 -15.62
CA ASP A 101 5.43 25.23 -15.90
C ASP A 101 5.92 25.07 -17.34
N TYR A 102 5.22 25.75 -18.26
CA TYR A 102 5.47 25.65 -19.69
C TYR A 102 6.75 26.39 -20.06
N GLY A 103 7.78 25.63 -20.41
CA GLY A 103 9.11 26.14 -20.73
C GLY A 103 9.42 26.05 -22.22
N ALA A 104 10.28 26.94 -22.71
CA ALA A 104 10.68 26.95 -24.12
C ALA A 104 11.38 25.65 -24.59
N ARG A 105 12.05 24.93 -23.68
CA ARG A 105 12.78 23.67 -23.97
C ARG A 105 11.98 22.42 -23.61
N ALA A 106 11.32 22.44 -22.46
CA ALA A 106 10.55 21.33 -21.94
C ALA A 106 9.63 21.83 -20.82
N ASP A 107 8.44 21.26 -20.77
CA ASP A 107 7.50 21.49 -19.67
C ASP A 107 8.04 20.85 -18.39
N LYS A 108 7.83 21.57 -17.27
CA LYS A 108 8.15 21.08 -15.93
C LYS A 108 6.89 20.97 -15.08
N TYR A 109 6.90 20.07 -14.12
CA TYR A 109 5.73 19.74 -13.32
C TYR A 109 6.00 20.01 -11.84
N LYS A 110 5.08 20.73 -11.20
CA LYS A 110 5.09 21.02 -9.76
C LYS A 110 3.95 20.28 -9.09
N GLN A 111 4.18 19.67 -7.93
CA GLN A 111 3.11 19.18 -7.07
C GLN A 111 2.48 20.35 -6.30
N LEU A 112 1.15 20.34 -6.21
CA LEU A 112 0.35 21.27 -5.40
C LEU A 112 -0.38 20.55 -4.26
N PHE A 113 -0.25 19.22 -4.17
CA PHE A 113 -0.91 18.37 -3.20
C PHE A 113 -0.72 18.85 -1.75
N THR A 114 0.51 19.24 -1.38
CA THR A 114 0.77 19.75 -0.02
C THR A 114 0.05 21.06 0.25
N ARG A 115 -0.09 21.93 -0.76
CA ARG A 115 -0.84 23.19 -0.65
C ARG A 115 -2.34 22.95 -0.57
N VAL A 116 -2.87 22.02 -1.38
CA VAL A 116 -4.30 21.71 -1.44
C VAL A 116 -4.79 21.10 -0.12
N LEU A 117 -3.97 20.25 0.51
CA LEU A 117 -4.31 19.61 1.77
C LEU A 117 -3.75 20.33 3.01
N HIS A 118 -3.09 21.48 2.82
CA HIS A 118 -2.43 22.25 3.88
C HIS A 118 -1.50 21.40 4.75
N LEU A 119 -0.66 20.58 4.10
CA LEU A 119 0.22 19.65 4.78
C LEU A 119 1.43 20.35 5.39
N ASP A 120 1.69 20.07 6.66
CA ASP A 120 2.93 20.43 7.34
C ASP A 120 4.13 19.61 6.81
N PRO A 121 5.39 20.02 7.05
CA PRO A 121 6.56 19.29 6.56
C PRO A 121 6.62 17.81 7.00
N GLY A 122 6.20 17.52 8.23
CA GLY A 122 6.08 16.15 8.74
C GLY A 122 4.99 15.35 8.01
N GLU A 123 3.82 15.96 7.77
CA GLU A 123 2.72 15.35 7.01
C GLU A 123 3.13 15.12 5.54
N HIS A 124 3.85 16.06 4.92
CA HIS A 124 4.40 15.91 3.57
C HIS A 124 5.28 14.67 3.49
N ALA A 125 6.26 14.52 4.41
CA ALA A 125 7.12 13.34 4.43
C ALA A 125 6.33 12.04 4.64
N LEU A 126 5.36 12.04 5.56
CA LEU A 126 4.51 10.90 5.86
C LEU A 126 3.70 10.44 4.63
N PHE A 127 2.93 11.35 4.03
CA PHE A 127 2.13 11.03 2.84
C PHE A 127 3.01 10.64 1.66
N CYS A 128 4.17 11.29 1.48
CA CYS A 128 5.14 10.92 0.46
C CYS A 128 5.57 9.45 0.60
N LEU A 129 5.89 9.00 1.82
CA LEU A 129 6.29 7.61 2.08
C LEU A 129 5.15 6.63 1.80
N LEU A 130 3.95 6.94 2.30
CA LEU A 130 2.78 6.07 2.14
C LEU A 130 2.34 5.96 0.67
N LEU A 131 2.40 7.04 -0.11
CA LEU A 131 2.07 7.02 -1.55
C LEU A 131 3.07 6.18 -2.37
N LEU A 132 4.33 6.15 -1.94
CA LEU A 132 5.40 5.47 -2.69
C LEU A 132 5.61 4.01 -2.31
N ARG A 133 5.31 3.66 -1.06
CA ARG A 133 5.57 2.33 -0.50
C ARG A 133 4.35 1.64 0.10
N GLY A 134 3.21 2.32 0.17
CA GLY A 134 2.01 1.76 0.77
C GLY A 134 2.11 1.61 2.30
N PRO A 135 1.37 0.64 2.87
CA PRO A 135 1.28 0.41 4.31
C PRO A 135 2.61 0.10 4.97
N GLN A 136 2.95 0.84 6.03
CA GLN A 136 4.24 0.75 6.73
C GLN A 136 4.08 0.76 8.25
N THR A 137 5.02 0.15 8.98
CA THR A 137 5.05 0.24 10.45
C THR A 137 5.63 1.57 10.92
N LEU A 138 5.44 1.89 12.21
CA LEU A 138 5.99 3.11 12.81
C LEU A 138 7.52 3.19 12.65
N ASN A 139 8.21 2.08 12.92
CA ASN A 139 9.67 1.97 12.81
C ASN A 139 10.16 2.19 11.37
N GLU A 140 9.44 1.62 10.39
CA GLU A 140 9.76 1.82 8.98
C GLU A 140 9.59 3.27 8.55
N LEU A 141 8.48 3.89 8.94
CA LEU A 141 8.21 5.30 8.65
C LEU A 141 9.30 6.20 9.22
N LEU A 142 9.66 6.02 10.50
CA LEU A 142 10.70 6.82 11.17
C LEU A 142 12.08 6.64 10.53
N SER A 143 12.46 5.41 10.17
CA SER A 143 13.74 5.14 9.51
C SER A 143 13.79 5.73 8.10
N ARG A 144 12.70 5.59 7.33
CA ARG A 144 12.62 5.99 5.92
C ARG A 144 12.38 7.49 5.74
N SER A 145 11.82 8.18 6.74
CA SER A 145 11.55 9.61 6.67
C SER A 145 12.80 10.48 6.85
N ARG A 146 13.90 9.98 7.42
CA ARG A 146 15.08 10.78 7.79
C ARG A 146 15.62 11.71 6.70
N ARG A 147 15.50 11.33 5.42
CA ARG A 147 15.95 12.16 4.28
C ARG A 147 14.90 13.16 3.77
N LEU A 148 13.65 13.02 4.20
CA LEU A 148 12.49 13.82 3.84
C LEU A 148 12.17 14.83 4.95
N TYR A 149 12.10 14.34 6.19
CA TYR A 149 11.85 15.10 7.41
C TYR A 149 12.41 14.31 8.61
N GLU A 150 13.13 15.01 9.49
CA GLU A 150 13.70 14.42 10.69
C GLU A 150 12.75 14.62 11.87
N PHE A 151 11.98 13.57 12.20
CA PHE A 151 11.18 13.53 13.42
C PHE A 151 12.09 13.46 14.64
N ALA A 152 11.74 14.19 15.70
CA ALA A 152 12.41 14.19 17.00
C ALA A 152 12.37 12.81 17.67
N GLY A 153 11.38 11.98 17.35
CA GLY A 153 11.28 10.61 17.83
C GLY A 153 9.97 9.93 17.46
N GLU A 154 9.76 8.73 18.01
CA GLU A 154 8.54 7.94 17.79
C GLU A 154 7.29 8.66 18.29
N THR A 155 7.40 9.44 19.37
CA THR A 155 6.27 10.19 19.95
C THR A 155 5.70 11.20 18.97
N GLU A 156 6.54 12.03 18.33
CA GLU A 156 6.09 13.05 17.37
C GLU A 156 5.35 12.39 16.19
N LEU A 157 5.92 11.31 15.64
CA LEU A 157 5.30 10.59 14.53
C LEU A 157 3.97 9.94 14.95
N THR A 158 3.89 9.38 16.16
CA THR A 158 2.67 8.75 16.68
C THR A 158 1.56 9.79 16.89
N GLU A 159 1.89 10.95 17.46
CA GLU A 159 0.95 12.06 17.63
C GLU A 159 0.42 12.55 16.28
N LEU A 160 1.30 12.65 15.27
CA LEU A 160 0.92 13.02 13.91
C LEU A 160 -0.07 12.01 13.29
N LEU A 161 0.22 10.71 13.45
CA LEU A 161 -0.64 9.62 12.96
C LEU A 161 -2.01 9.63 13.64
N GLU A 162 -2.04 9.69 14.97
CA GLU A 162 -3.29 9.73 15.75
C GLU A 162 -4.10 10.99 15.44
N GLY A 163 -3.43 12.13 15.24
CA GLY A 163 -4.06 13.38 14.79
C GLY A 163 -4.77 13.25 13.44
N HIS A 164 -4.28 12.40 12.53
CA HIS A 164 -4.97 12.11 11.26
C HIS A 164 -6.07 11.06 11.37
N LEU A 165 -5.88 10.05 12.22
CA LEU A 165 -6.85 8.97 12.43
C LEU A 165 -8.13 9.46 13.11
N THR A 166 -8.03 10.52 13.92
CA THR A 166 -9.16 11.10 14.68
C THR A 166 -9.91 12.20 13.93
N LYS A 167 -9.45 12.61 12.74
CA LYS A 167 -10.16 13.61 11.90
C LYS A 167 -11.52 13.05 11.45
N LEU A 168 -12.51 13.94 11.32
CA LEU A 168 -13.87 13.59 10.83
C LEU A 168 -13.83 12.87 9.47
N LYS A 169 -12.89 13.28 8.61
CA LYS A 169 -12.56 12.58 7.37
C LYS A 169 -11.12 12.08 7.45
N PRO A 170 -10.89 10.85 7.94
CA PRO A 170 -9.55 10.31 8.10
C PRO A 170 -8.94 10.08 6.71
N MET A 171 -7.68 10.49 6.55
CA MET A 171 -6.91 10.25 5.33
C MET A 171 -5.96 9.07 5.47
N LEU A 172 -5.88 8.52 6.68
CA LEU A 172 -5.06 7.38 7.06
C LEU A 172 -5.94 6.29 7.66
N LEU A 173 -5.45 5.06 7.59
CA LEU A 173 -6.04 3.88 8.18
C LEU A 173 -4.98 3.16 9.01
N ARG A 174 -5.32 2.85 10.26
CA ARG A 174 -4.55 1.93 11.10
C ARG A 174 -4.99 0.49 10.83
N ILE A 175 -4.04 -0.34 10.45
CA ILE A 175 -4.21 -1.75 10.13
C ILE A 175 -3.68 -2.54 11.32
N ALA A 176 -4.56 -3.30 11.96
CA ALA A 176 -4.21 -4.16 13.08
C ALA A 176 -3.15 -5.20 12.69
N PRO A 177 -2.26 -5.59 13.62
CA PRO A 177 -1.27 -6.63 13.37
C PRO A 177 -1.96 -7.95 12.99
N GLN A 178 -1.43 -8.61 11.96
CA GLN A 178 -1.89 -9.93 11.53
C GLN A 178 -1.20 -11.04 12.34
N ALA A 179 -1.77 -12.25 12.33
CA ALA A 179 -1.18 -13.40 13.00
C ALA A 179 0.27 -13.63 12.53
N GLY A 180 1.23 -13.57 13.46
CA GLY A 180 2.67 -13.70 13.17
C GLY A 180 3.42 -12.37 13.01
N GLN A 181 2.73 -11.23 12.97
CA GLN A 181 3.33 -9.91 12.99
C GLN A 181 3.04 -9.21 14.31
N ARG A 182 4.05 -8.50 14.84
CA ARG A 182 3.98 -7.85 16.16
C ARG A 182 3.61 -6.37 16.09
N GLU A 183 3.69 -5.75 14.92
CA GLU A 183 3.54 -4.31 14.74
C GLU A 183 2.33 -3.99 13.88
N GLU A 184 1.61 -2.94 14.26
CA GLU A 184 0.57 -2.32 13.46
C GLU A 184 1.15 -1.58 12.25
N ARG A 185 0.33 -1.40 11.20
CA ARG A 185 0.71 -0.63 10.02
C ARG A 185 -0.24 0.52 9.76
N TYR A 186 0.27 1.51 9.06
CA TYR A 186 -0.47 2.71 8.68
C TYR A 186 -0.51 2.80 7.15
N SER A 187 -1.69 3.04 6.59
CA SER A 187 -1.91 3.23 5.15
C SER A 187 -2.63 4.54 4.89
N HIS A 188 -2.50 5.09 3.68
CA HIS A 188 -3.37 6.19 3.25
C HIS A 188 -4.71 5.67 2.71
N LEU A 189 -5.73 6.53 2.74
CA LEU A 189 -7.06 6.32 2.14
C LEU A 189 -7.27 7.12 0.84
N LEU A 190 -6.23 7.80 0.36
CA LEU A 190 -6.27 8.64 -0.86
C LEU A 190 -6.67 7.87 -2.13
N CYS A 191 -6.34 6.58 -2.19
CA CYS A 191 -6.72 5.70 -3.29
C CYS A 191 -7.95 4.82 -2.98
N GLY A 192 -8.73 5.17 -1.96
CA GLY A 192 -9.75 4.31 -1.39
C GLY A 192 -9.17 3.35 -0.36
N GLN A 193 -9.95 2.33 0.01
CA GLN A 193 -9.52 1.34 0.99
C GLN A 193 -8.36 0.49 0.44
N PRO A 194 -7.26 0.32 1.20
CA PRO A 194 -6.14 -0.50 0.76
C PRO A 194 -6.55 -1.97 0.68
N ASP A 195 -6.04 -2.66 -0.34
CA ASP A 195 -6.19 -4.11 -0.44
C ASP A 195 -5.30 -4.81 0.59
N LEU A 196 -5.92 -5.32 1.66
CA LEU A 196 -5.23 -5.96 2.77
C LEU A 196 -4.79 -7.41 2.47
N SER A 197 -5.20 -7.98 1.34
CA SER A 197 -4.89 -9.37 0.97
C SER A 197 -3.39 -9.61 0.72
N GLN A 198 -2.68 -8.60 0.22
CA GLN A 198 -1.24 -8.69 -0.05
C GLN A 198 -0.41 -8.96 1.21
N PHE A 199 -0.81 -8.40 2.35
CA PHE A 199 -0.14 -8.61 3.64
C PHE A 199 -0.38 -10.00 4.23
N GLN A 200 -1.53 -10.61 3.92
CA GLN A 200 -1.83 -11.97 4.37
C GLN A 200 -0.85 -12.99 3.75
N ASN A 201 -0.47 -12.77 2.49
CA ASN A 201 0.51 -13.62 1.81
C ASN A 201 1.92 -13.45 2.37
N GLU A 202 2.36 -12.23 2.69
CA GLU A 202 3.68 -11.98 3.29
C GLU A 202 3.80 -12.57 4.70
N ALA A 203 2.74 -12.49 5.52
CA ALA A 203 2.73 -13.10 6.86
C ALA A 203 2.85 -14.64 6.78
N THR A 204 2.20 -15.26 5.79
CA THR A 204 2.25 -16.71 5.58
C THR A 204 3.65 -17.15 5.13
N GLN A 205 4.29 -16.39 4.23
CA GLN A 205 5.65 -16.67 3.77
C GLN A 205 6.70 -16.41 4.86
N GLY A 206 6.62 -15.29 5.57
CA GLY A 206 7.53 -14.95 6.67
C GLY A 206 7.41 -15.91 7.86
N GLY A 207 6.21 -16.42 8.14
CA GLY A 207 5.97 -17.47 9.14
C GLY A 207 6.67 -18.78 8.77
N ALA A 208 6.52 -19.23 7.52
CA ALA A 208 7.17 -20.45 7.02
C ALA A 208 8.70 -20.32 7.00
N ASP A 209 9.25 -19.18 6.59
CA ASP A 209 10.69 -18.91 6.63
C ASP A 209 11.21 -18.84 8.06
N SER A 210 10.51 -18.18 8.98
CA SER A 210 10.93 -18.12 10.39
C SER A 210 10.95 -19.51 11.06
N SER A 211 9.99 -20.38 10.71
CA SER A 211 9.95 -21.76 11.19
C SER A 211 11.09 -22.61 10.60
N SER A 212 11.39 -22.43 9.31
CA SER A 212 12.49 -23.15 8.66
C SER A 212 13.86 -22.70 9.18
N LEU A 213 14.04 -21.40 9.44
CA LEU A 213 15.23 -20.85 10.09
C LEU A 213 15.40 -21.39 11.51
N LYS A 214 14.35 -21.41 12.34
CA LYS A 214 14.39 -21.98 13.69
C LYS A 214 14.81 -23.44 13.69
N ALA A 215 14.23 -24.26 12.80
CA ALA A 215 14.60 -25.67 12.67
C ALA A 215 16.08 -25.83 12.25
N ARG A 216 16.59 -24.99 11.34
CA ARG A 216 18.00 -25.00 10.96
C ARG A 216 18.93 -24.56 12.09
N VAL A 217 18.54 -23.56 12.87
CA VAL A 217 19.31 -23.09 14.03
C VAL A 217 19.40 -24.20 15.07
N GLU A 218 18.31 -24.91 15.36
CA GLU A 218 18.33 -25.99 16.34
C GLU A 218 19.20 -27.18 15.90
N VAL A 219 19.18 -27.53 14.60
CA VAL A 219 20.11 -28.53 14.04
C VAL A 219 21.57 -28.06 14.17
N LEU A 220 21.85 -26.78 13.90
CA LEU A 220 23.20 -26.22 14.03
C LEU A 220 23.66 -26.18 15.49
N GLU A 221 22.78 -25.83 16.43
CA GLU A 221 23.08 -25.84 17.87
C GLU A 221 23.40 -27.26 18.35
N GLN A 222 22.66 -28.28 17.88
CA GLN A 222 22.97 -29.68 18.17
C GLN A 222 24.31 -30.12 17.58
N GLN A 223 24.63 -29.71 16.35
CA GLN A 223 25.91 -30.01 15.71
C GLN A 223 27.08 -29.33 16.45
N VAL A 224 26.91 -28.08 16.87
CA VAL A 224 27.92 -27.35 17.65
C VAL A 224 28.11 -28.00 19.02
N ALA A 225 27.03 -28.39 19.70
CA ALA A 225 27.11 -29.09 20.99
C ALA A 225 27.84 -30.44 20.86
N TRP A 226 27.57 -31.18 19.78
CA TRP A 226 28.26 -32.44 19.49
C TRP A 226 29.75 -32.24 19.19
N LEU A 227 30.10 -31.24 18.37
CA LEU A 227 31.49 -30.88 18.07
C LEU A 227 32.24 -30.42 19.33
N MET A 228 31.61 -29.57 20.16
CA MET A 228 32.19 -29.12 21.42
C MET A 228 32.42 -30.26 22.41
N ALA A 229 31.55 -31.26 22.44
CA ALA A 229 31.73 -32.45 23.28
C ALA A 229 32.86 -33.37 22.81
N GLN A 230 33.24 -33.30 21.52
CA GLN A 230 34.32 -34.08 20.94
C GLN A 230 35.68 -33.39 20.94
N LEU A 231 35.72 -32.08 21.18
CA LEU A 231 36.98 -31.39 21.43
C LEU A 231 37.50 -31.81 22.81
N PRO A 232 38.65 -32.51 22.90
CA PRO A 232 39.33 -32.63 24.18
C PRO A 232 39.66 -31.21 24.62
N ALA A 233 39.47 -30.90 25.92
CA ALA A 233 39.97 -29.67 26.49
C ALA A 233 41.43 -29.54 26.07
N GLN A 234 41.73 -28.57 25.19
CA GLN A 234 43.11 -28.21 24.91
C GLN A 234 43.64 -27.68 26.24
N SER A 235 44.23 -28.58 27.01
CA SER A 235 45.07 -28.25 28.14
C SER A 235 46.17 -27.36 27.58
N ASP A 236 46.09 -26.07 27.90
CA ASP A 236 47.23 -25.18 27.94
C ASP A 236 48.42 -25.95 28.52
N SER A 237 49.41 -26.21 27.67
CA SER A 237 50.74 -26.63 28.08
C SER A 237 51.69 -25.56 27.55
N ASP A 238 52.20 -24.76 28.49
CA ASP A 238 53.37 -23.86 28.47
C ASP A 238 54.02 -23.45 27.13
#